data_AF-A0A6N0ZFA5-F1
#
_entry.id   AF-A0A6N0ZFA5-F1
#
_cell.length_a   1.000
_cell.length_b   1.000
_cell.length_c   1.000
_cell.angle_alpha   90.00
_cell.angle_beta   90.00
_cell.angle_gamma   90.00
#
_symmetry.space_group_name_H-M   'P 1'
#
loop_
_entity.id
_entity.type
_entity.pdbx_description
1 polymer ?
#
loop_
_entity_poly.entity_id
_entity_poly.type
_entity_poly.pdbx_seq_one_letter_code
_entity_poly.pdbx_strand_id
1 'polypeptide(L)'
;MTAPLFSSIPRLRITRIACAGGLLLCLLGQTASAADVLVVTDSRHPLQSAGGARVIELDLPERIEAELAAGLPNDPSRAAALVQQRLRDGGQALQRRIGSAYQGVADAWGLGIVKVPAVVADRRYVVYGDPDVTRALARIEAHRRTQP
;
A
#
# COMPACT_ATOMS: atom_id res chain seq x y z
N MET A 1 25.70 28.80 78.67
CA MET A 1 24.82 29.72 77.93
C MET A 1 24.99 29.44 76.44
N THR A 2 23.85 29.35 75.73
CA THR A 2 23.67 29.50 74.27
C THR A 2 24.38 28.53 73.31
N ALA A 3 23.57 27.63 72.74
CA ALA A 3 23.73 26.96 71.43
C ALA A 3 23.94 28.01 70.29
N PRO A 4 24.29 27.69 69.01
CA PRO A 4 23.78 26.49 68.31
C PRO A 4 24.52 25.93 67.06
N LEU A 5 23.95 24.83 66.54
CA LEU A 5 23.75 24.46 65.13
C LEU A 5 24.93 23.99 64.22
N PHE A 6 24.56 23.03 63.35
CA PHE A 6 25.24 22.50 62.15
C PHE A 6 26.31 21.41 62.32
N SER A 7 25.88 20.15 62.23
CA SER A 7 26.69 19.08 61.62
C SER A 7 26.13 18.76 60.22
N SER A 8 27.01 18.89 59.22
CA SER A 8 26.76 18.54 57.82
C SER A 8 26.87 17.03 57.62
N ILE A 9 25.89 16.42 56.96
CA ILE A 9 25.96 15.06 56.40
C ILE A 9 25.85 15.20 54.87
N PRO A 10 26.67 14.48 54.09
CA PRO A 10 26.98 14.84 52.70
C PRO A 10 25.80 14.66 51.76
N ARG A 11 25.71 15.60 50.81
CA ARG A 11 24.82 15.55 49.65
C ARG A 11 25.10 14.29 48.82
N LEU A 12 24.23 13.29 48.89
CA LEU A 12 24.15 12.27 47.85
C LEU A 12 23.54 12.92 46.59
N ARG A 13 24.29 12.85 45.49
CA ARG A 13 23.91 13.33 44.17
C ARG A 13 22.54 12.77 43.77
N ILE A 14 21.57 13.66 43.53
CA ILE A 14 20.31 13.34 42.88
C ILE A 14 20.62 12.82 41.47
N THR A 15 20.51 11.51 41.31
CA THR A 15 20.68 10.81 40.04
C THR A 15 19.53 11.24 39.11
N ARG A 16 19.89 11.92 38.02
CA ARG A 16 19.02 12.23 36.88
C ARG A 16 18.69 10.93 36.14
N ILE A 17 17.75 10.14 36.65
CA ILE A 17 17.21 8.98 35.92
C ILE A 17 15.69 9.03 36.04
N ALA A 18 15.09 10.00 35.38
CA ALA A 18 13.62 10.07 35.26
C ALA A 18 13.11 10.30 33.83
N CYS A 19 13.99 10.51 32.84
CA CYS A 19 13.54 10.85 31.49
C CYS A 19 13.82 9.78 30.41
N ALA A 20 14.55 8.70 30.73
CA ALA A 20 14.87 7.67 29.73
C ALA A 20 13.79 6.56 29.61
N GLY A 21 12.96 6.35 30.64
CA GLY A 21 11.94 5.30 30.64
C GLY A 21 10.67 5.65 29.85
N GLY A 22 10.32 6.93 29.76
CA GLY A 22 9.09 7.37 29.10
C GLY A 22 9.14 7.29 27.56
N LEU A 23 10.33 7.40 26.96
CA LEU A 23 10.47 7.42 25.51
C LEU A 23 10.32 6.02 24.87
N LEU A 24 10.62 4.95 25.63
CA LEU A 24 10.55 3.57 25.12
C LEU A 24 9.11 3.03 25.06
N LEU A 25 8.19 3.57 25.86
CA LEU A 25 6.82 3.06 25.98
C LEU A 25 5.88 3.53 24.84
N CYS A 26 6.22 4.62 24.14
CA CYS A 26 5.43 5.12 23.00
C CYS A 26 5.66 4.37 21.68
N LEU A 27 6.70 3.53 21.57
CA LEU A 27 6.93 2.72 20.36
C LEU A 27 6.06 1.45 20.29
N LEU A 28 5.31 1.14 21.35
CA LEU A 28 4.40 -0.01 21.41
C LEU A 28 2.94 0.36 21.06
N GLY A 29 2.72 1.57 20.56
CA GLY A 29 1.43 2.00 20.03
C GLY A 29 1.04 1.10 18.86
N GLN A 30 0.23 0.09 19.16
CA GLN A 30 -0.33 -0.87 18.23
C GLN A 30 -0.94 -0.11 17.05
N THR A 31 -0.33 -0.22 15.88
CA THR A 31 -1.02 0.16 14.65
C THR A 31 -2.21 -0.77 14.53
N ALA A 32 -3.41 -0.27 14.81
CA ALA A 32 -4.64 -0.89 14.36
C ALA A 32 -4.55 -0.89 12.83
N SER A 33 -3.97 -1.94 12.26
CA SER A 33 -3.87 -2.09 10.81
C SER A 33 -5.31 -2.22 10.32
N ALA A 34 -5.79 -1.24 9.56
CA ALA A 34 -6.80 -1.56 8.57
C ALA A 34 -6.23 -2.72 7.75
N ALA A 35 -6.99 -3.80 7.57
CA ALA A 35 -6.54 -4.93 6.77
C ALA A 35 -6.04 -4.40 5.42
N ASP A 36 -4.81 -4.76 5.03
CA ASP A 36 -4.27 -4.38 3.72
C ASP A 36 -5.03 -5.19 2.68
N VAL A 37 -6.17 -4.65 2.24
CA VAL A 37 -7.05 -5.29 1.24
C VAL A 37 -6.67 -4.79 -0.14
N LEU A 38 -6.23 -5.74 -0.95
CA LEU A 38 -5.85 -5.52 -2.33
C LEU A 38 -6.72 -6.38 -3.23
N VAL A 39 -7.15 -5.84 -4.36
CA VAL A 39 -7.88 -6.57 -5.39
C VAL A 39 -7.11 -6.51 -6.68
N VAL A 40 -6.87 -7.66 -7.29
CA VAL A 40 -6.24 -7.78 -8.59
C VAL A 40 -7.29 -8.21 -9.61
N THR A 41 -7.46 -7.43 -10.67
CA THR A 41 -8.46 -7.67 -11.72
C THR A 41 -7.96 -7.22 -13.09
N ASP A 42 -8.81 -7.28 -14.10
CA ASP A 42 -8.62 -6.68 -15.42
C ASP A 42 -9.92 -5.98 -15.88
N SER A 43 -9.91 -5.29 -17.03
CA SER A 43 -11.10 -4.64 -17.59
C SER A 43 -12.21 -5.61 -18.03
N ARG A 44 -11.90 -6.89 -18.24
CA ARG A 44 -12.87 -7.92 -18.67
C ARG A 44 -13.63 -8.52 -17.49
N HIS A 45 -13.12 -8.37 -16.28
CA HIS A 45 -13.70 -8.88 -15.04
C HIS A 45 -14.00 -7.72 -14.08
N PRO A 46 -15.05 -6.91 -14.34
CA PRO A 46 -15.39 -5.78 -13.48
C PRO A 46 -15.78 -6.24 -12.07
N LEU A 47 -15.31 -5.49 -11.07
CA LEU A 47 -15.66 -5.73 -9.67
C LEU A 47 -17.09 -5.27 -9.40
N GLN A 48 -17.80 -5.98 -8.53
CA GLN A 48 -19.14 -5.59 -8.08
C GLN A 48 -19.07 -4.48 -7.03
N SER A 49 -18.07 -4.54 -6.15
CA SER A 49 -17.77 -3.52 -5.15
C SER A 49 -16.31 -3.64 -4.74
N ALA A 50 -15.59 -2.51 -4.72
CA ALA A 50 -14.20 -2.49 -4.27
C ALA A 50 -14.07 -2.39 -2.73
N GLY A 51 -15.14 -2.04 -2.00
CA GLY A 51 -15.13 -2.01 -0.53
C GLY A 51 -14.03 -1.14 0.12
N GLY A 52 -13.49 -0.16 -0.60
CA GLY A 52 -12.34 0.65 -0.15
C GLY A 52 -10.97 -0.01 -0.34
N ALA A 53 -10.91 -1.20 -0.93
CA ALA A 53 -9.67 -1.90 -1.25
C ALA A 53 -8.89 -1.16 -2.35
N ARG A 54 -7.56 -1.31 -2.31
CA ARG A 54 -6.70 -0.91 -3.43
C ARG A 54 -6.98 -1.85 -4.60
N VAL A 55 -7.18 -1.31 -5.80
CA VAL A 55 -7.40 -2.10 -7.01
C VAL A 55 -6.17 -2.02 -7.92
N ILE A 56 -5.70 -3.17 -8.37
CA ILE A 56 -4.71 -3.34 -9.44
C ILE A 56 -5.44 -3.91 -10.65
N GLU A 57 -5.42 -3.17 -11.75
CA GLU A 57 -5.83 -3.65 -13.07
C GLU A 57 -4.60 -4.11 -13.84
N LEU A 58 -4.51 -5.41 -14.14
CA LEU A 58 -3.35 -6.02 -14.79
C LEU A 58 -3.19 -5.58 -16.25
N ASP A 59 -4.27 -5.16 -16.90
CA ASP A 59 -4.31 -4.68 -18.28
C ASP A 59 -4.22 -3.15 -18.37
N LEU A 60 -4.06 -2.45 -17.25
CA LEU A 60 -3.88 -1.00 -17.26
C LEU A 60 -2.65 -0.52 -18.05
N PRO A 61 -1.47 -1.19 -17.99
CA PRO A 61 -0.33 -0.82 -18.84
C PRO A 61 -0.66 -0.90 -20.34
N GLU A 62 -1.29 -2.00 -20.77
CA GLU A 62 -1.69 -2.21 -22.17
C GLU A 62 -2.68 -1.13 -22.63
N ARG A 63 -3.63 -0.76 -21.76
CA ARG A 63 -4.58 0.33 -22.05
C ARG A 63 -3.89 1.68 -22.21
N ILE A 64 -2.91 2.01 -21.35
CA ILE A 64 -2.14 3.26 -21.47
C ILE A 64 -1.34 3.27 -22.78
N GLU A 65 -0.73 2.14 -23.14
CA GLU A 65 -0.01 2.01 -24.41
C GLU A 65 -0.94 2.15 -25.61
N ALA A 66 -2.14 1.55 -25.57
CA ALA A 66 -3.14 1.71 -26.61
C ALA A 66 -3.62 3.17 -26.75
N GLU A 67 -3.80 3.89 -25.64
CA GLU A 67 -4.10 5.33 -25.64
C GLU A 67 -2.96 6.14 -26.30
N LEU A 68 -1.71 5.83 -25.97
CA LEU A 68 -0.54 6.48 -26.57
C LEU A 68 -0.36 6.13 -28.04
N ALA A 69 -0.75 4.92 -28.45
CA ALA A 69 -0.67 4.41 -29.81
C ALA A 69 -1.88 4.79 -30.68
N ALA A 70 -2.93 5.38 -30.11
CA ALA A 70 -4.15 5.71 -30.83
C ALA A 70 -3.88 6.68 -31.99
N GLY A 71 -4.22 6.28 -33.23
CA GLY A 71 -4.09 7.15 -34.40
C GLY A 71 -2.66 7.55 -34.77
N LEU A 72 -1.66 6.69 -34.48
CA LEU A 72 -0.30 6.92 -34.96
C LEU A 72 -0.22 6.84 -36.50
N PRO A 73 0.59 7.70 -37.15
CA PRO A 73 0.85 7.60 -38.58
C PRO A 73 1.69 6.35 -38.90
N ASN A 74 1.59 5.86 -40.14
CA ASN A 74 2.40 4.73 -40.62
C ASN A 74 3.90 5.07 -40.74
N ASP A 75 4.24 6.36 -40.78
CA ASP A 75 5.63 6.82 -40.79
C ASP A 75 6.24 6.72 -39.37
N PRO A 76 7.27 5.89 -39.15
CA PRO A 76 7.80 5.61 -37.81
C PRO A 76 8.40 6.85 -37.12
N SER A 77 9.04 7.75 -37.88
CA SER A 77 9.63 8.96 -37.32
C SER A 77 8.57 9.92 -36.81
N ARG A 78 7.48 10.11 -37.57
CA ARG A 78 6.33 10.91 -37.15
C ARG A 78 5.57 10.25 -36.00
N ALA A 79 5.45 8.92 -35.99
CA ALA A 79 4.82 8.19 -34.90
C ALA A 79 5.58 8.37 -33.58
N ALA A 80 6.90 8.19 -33.60
CA ALA A 80 7.74 8.40 -32.43
C ALA A 80 7.66 9.85 -31.92
N ALA A 81 7.72 10.83 -32.81
CA ALA A 81 7.58 12.24 -32.45
C ALA A 81 6.23 12.53 -31.77
N LEU A 82 5.14 11.94 -32.27
CA LEU A 82 3.80 12.11 -31.71
C LEU A 82 3.64 11.43 -30.34
N VAL A 83 4.16 10.20 -30.16
CA VAL A 83 4.16 9.54 -28.84
C VAL A 83 4.96 10.35 -27.83
N GLN A 84 6.16 10.82 -28.20
CA GLN A 84 6.96 11.67 -27.34
C GLN A 84 6.25 12.98 -26.97
N GLN A 85 5.54 13.57 -27.92
CA GLN A 85 4.71 14.74 -27.65
C GLN A 85 3.61 14.41 -26.64
N ARG A 86 2.84 13.33 -26.84
CA ARG A 86 1.77 12.91 -25.91
C ARG A 86 2.30 12.62 -24.50
N LEU A 87 3.49 12.02 -24.40
CA LEU A 87 4.16 11.78 -23.12
C LEU A 87 4.52 13.09 -22.42
N ARG A 88 5.02 14.09 -23.16
CA ARG A 88 5.32 15.43 -22.62
C ARG A 88 4.04 16.15 -22.19
N ASP A 89 3.01 16.12 -23.03
CA ASP A 89 1.73 16.79 -22.80
C ASP A 89 0.99 16.20 -21.58
N GLY A 90 1.06 14.88 -21.38
CA GLY A 90 0.50 14.19 -20.21
C GLY A 90 1.24 14.47 -18.89
N GLY A 91 2.48 14.96 -18.97
CA GLY A 91 3.28 15.42 -17.83
C GLY A 91 3.39 14.44 -16.65
N GLN A 92 3.47 14.98 -15.44
CA GLN A 92 3.62 14.17 -14.22
C GLN A 92 2.41 13.28 -13.90
N ALA A 93 1.21 13.65 -14.34
CA ALA A 93 0.02 12.83 -14.11
C ALA A 93 0.12 11.51 -14.89
N LEU A 94 0.49 11.59 -16.17
CA LEU A 94 0.71 10.41 -17.01
C LEU A 94 1.90 9.59 -16.52
N GLN A 95 3.01 10.22 -16.16
CA GLN A 95 4.18 9.51 -15.61
C GLN A 95 3.84 8.72 -14.34
N ARG A 96 3.08 9.33 -13.41
CA ARG A 96 2.61 8.63 -12.21
C ARG A 96 1.68 7.48 -12.55
N ARG A 97 0.77 7.66 -13.51
CA ARG A 97 -0.17 6.62 -13.95
C ARG A 97 0.57 5.43 -14.59
N ILE A 98 1.55 5.69 -15.44
CA ILE A 98 2.43 4.64 -16.02
C ILE A 98 3.17 3.91 -14.89
N GLY A 99 3.82 4.65 -14.00
CA GLY A 99 4.56 4.08 -12.87
C GLY A 99 3.67 3.22 -11.97
N SER A 100 2.48 3.70 -11.60
CA SER A 100 1.55 2.94 -10.76
C SER A 100 0.99 1.70 -11.45
N ALA A 101 0.78 1.74 -12.77
CA ALA A 101 0.26 0.60 -13.53
C ALA A 101 1.29 -0.55 -13.55
N TYR A 102 2.54 -0.23 -13.88
CA TYR A 102 3.62 -1.21 -13.89
C TYR A 102 3.99 -1.71 -12.48
N GLN A 103 3.97 -0.83 -11.48
CA GLN A 103 4.13 -1.24 -10.09
C GLN A 103 3.01 -2.19 -9.65
N GLY A 104 1.76 -1.94 -10.06
CA GLY A 104 0.64 -2.83 -9.77
C GLY A 104 0.86 -4.24 -10.34
N VAL A 105 1.35 -4.37 -11.57
CA VAL A 105 1.67 -5.69 -12.14
C VAL A 105 2.78 -6.39 -11.35
N ALA A 106 3.83 -5.66 -10.97
CA ALA A 106 4.91 -6.20 -10.15
C ALA A 106 4.43 -6.64 -8.76
N ASP A 107 3.57 -5.85 -8.11
CA ASP A 107 2.96 -6.17 -6.82
C ASP A 107 2.14 -7.47 -6.91
N ALA A 108 1.29 -7.60 -7.94
CA ALA A 108 0.47 -8.80 -8.16
C ALA A 108 1.32 -10.05 -8.42
N TRP A 109 2.41 -9.91 -9.17
CA TRP A 109 3.36 -10.99 -9.37
C TRP A 109 4.09 -11.37 -8.07
N GLY A 110 4.55 -10.39 -7.29
CA GLY A 110 5.18 -10.64 -5.99
C GLY A 110 4.28 -11.37 -4.99
N LEU A 111 2.96 -11.23 -5.14
CA LEU A 111 1.94 -11.96 -4.36
C LEU A 111 1.59 -13.34 -4.93
N GLY A 112 2.16 -13.73 -6.07
CA GLY A 112 1.89 -15.02 -6.72
C GLY A 112 0.47 -15.13 -7.30
N ILE A 113 -0.13 -14.02 -7.71
CA ILE A 113 -1.48 -14.02 -8.28
C ILE A 113 -1.46 -14.58 -9.69
N VAL A 114 -2.15 -15.70 -9.90
CA VAL A 114 -2.18 -16.43 -11.19
C VAL A 114 -3.53 -16.35 -11.91
N LYS A 115 -4.57 -15.82 -11.26
CA LYS A 115 -5.93 -15.73 -11.80
C LYS A 115 -6.62 -14.47 -11.29
N VAL A 116 -7.49 -13.90 -12.13
CA VAL A 116 -8.34 -12.75 -11.79
C VAL A 116 -9.84 -13.12 -11.88
N PRO A 117 -10.73 -12.40 -11.16
CA PRO A 117 -10.39 -11.46 -10.08
C PRO A 117 -9.82 -12.19 -8.85
N ALA A 118 -8.92 -11.55 -8.12
CA ALA A 118 -8.35 -12.06 -6.88
C ALA A 118 -8.44 -10.99 -5.78
N VAL A 119 -9.00 -11.36 -4.64
CA VAL A 119 -9.04 -10.52 -3.44
C VAL A 119 -7.99 -11.02 -2.46
N VAL A 120 -7.06 -10.15 -2.10
CA VAL A 120 -5.95 -10.41 -1.17
C VAL A 120 -6.19 -9.64 0.11
N ALA A 121 -6.10 -10.31 1.25
CA ALA A 121 -6.11 -9.67 2.57
C ALA A 121 -4.82 -9.98 3.33
N ASP A 122 -4.25 -8.95 3.95
CA ASP A 122 -3.05 -9.01 4.78
C ASP A 122 -1.85 -9.68 4.09
N ARG A 123 -1.82 -9.62 2.74
CA ARG A 123 -0.81 -10.25 1.87
C ARG A 123 -0.62 -11.76 2.09
N ARG A 124 -1.56 -12.43 2.78
CA ARG A 124 -1.48 -13.84 3.16
C ARG A 124 -2.65 -14.65 2.64
N TYR A 125 -3.84 -14.07 2.63
CA TYR A 125 -5.05 -14.75 2.20
C TYR A 125 -5.44 -14.28 0.82
N VAL A 126 -5.73 -15.22 -0.09
CA VAL A 126 -6.17 -14.93 -1.45
C VAL A 126 -7.47 -15.68 -1.74
N VAL A 127 -8.47 -14.96 -2.22
CA VAL A 127 -9.74 -15.53 -2.72
C VAL A 127 -9.82 -15.26 -4.21
N TYR A 128 -9.86 -16.34 -5.00
CA TYR A 128 -9.96 -16.27 -6.46
C TYR A 128 -11.40 -16.36 -6.94
N GLY A 129 -11.70 -15.63 -8.02
CA GLY A 129 -12.96 -15.72 -8.77
C GLY A 129 -14.16 -15.06 -8.10
N ASP A 130 -13.98 -14.38 -6.97
CA ASP A 130 -15.05 -13.64 -6.30
C ASP A 130 -14.94 -12.13 -6.64
N PRO A 131 -15.84 -11.57 -7.48
CA PRO A 131 -15.81 -10.15 -7.85
C PRO A 131 -16.38 -9.23 -6.76
N ASP A 132 -16.91 -9.77 -5.66
CA ASP A 132 -17.42 -9.03 -4.51
C ASP A 132 -16.40 -9.09 -3.37
N VAL A 133 -15.72 -7.97 -3.14
CA VAL A 133 -14.67 -7.85 -2.12
C VAL A 133 -15.21 -8.10 -0.72
N THR A 134 -16.41 -7.59 -0.41
CA THR A 134 -17.02 -7.77 0.91
C THR A 134 -17.29 -9.24 1.20
N ARG A 135 -17.81 -9.96 0.21
CA ARG A 135 -18.05 -11.40 0.32
C ARG A 135 -16.74 -12.20 0.43
N ALA A 136 -15.72 -11.84 -0.34
CA ALA A 136 -14.41 -12.46 -0.25
C ALA A 136 -13.77 -12.26 1.14
N LEU A 137 -13.84 -11.04 1.69
CA LEU A 137 -13.35 -10.74 3.04
C LEU A 137 -14.11 -11.52 4.12
N ALA A 138 -15.43 -11.65 3.99
CA ALA A 138 -16.22 -12.46 4.91
C ALA A 138 -15.77 -13.94 4.93
N ARG A 139 -15.37 -14.49 3.77
CA ARG A 139 -14.80 -15.85 3.67
C ARG A 139 -13.44 -15.96 4.36
N ILE A 140 -12.57 -14.97 4.18
CA ILE A 140 -11.27 -14.92 4.85
C ILE A 140 -11.44 -14.84 6.37
N GLU A 141 -12.34 -13.98 6.84
CA GLU A 141 -12.61 -13.84 8.27
C GLU A 141 -13.22 -15.11 8.88
N ALA A 142 -14.11 -15.78 8.16
CA ALA A 142 -14.63 -17.09 8.58
C ALA A 142 -13.51 -18.13 8.70
N HIS A 143 -12.59 -18.17 7.73
CA HIS A 143 -11.44 -19.07 7.75
C HIS A 143 -10.50 -18.79 8.93
N ARG A 144 -10.21 -17.51 9.21
CA ARG A 144 -9.37 -17.07 10.33
C ARG A 144 -9.90 -17.54 11.69
N ARG A 145 -11.22 -17.55 11.88
CA ARG A 145 -11.83 -18.04 13.14
C ARG A 145 -11.67 -19.54 13.35
N THR A 146 -11.53 -20.31 12.26
CA THR A 146 -11.34 -21.76 12.32
C THR A 146 -9.88 -22.18 12.48
N GLN A 147 -8.92 -21.28 12.25
CA GLN A 147 -7.49 -21.52 12.31
C GLN A 147 -6.78 -20.33 13.01
N PRO A 148 -6.65 -20.36 14.35
CA PRO A 148 -6.03 -19.27 15.12
C PRO A 148 -4.52 -19.14 14.88
#